data_AF-A0A349EAD3-F1
#
_entry.id   AF-A0A349EAD3-F1
#
_cell.length_a   1.000
_cell.length_b   1.000
_cell.length_c   1.000
_cell.angle_alpha   90.00
_cell.angle_beta   90.00
_cell.angle_gamma   90.00
#
_symmetry.space_group_name_H-M   'P 1'
#
loop_
_entity.id
_entity.type
_entity.pdbx_description
1 polymer ?
#
loop_
_entity_poly.entity_id
_entity_poly.type
_entity_poly.pdbx_seq_one_letter_code
_entity_poly.pdbx_strand_id
1 'polypeptide(L)'
;MALVLSEDQQLLKDSAKSFCEQIAPVSLLRKLRDSKDELGYDQAVWTQMIELGWAGMAVPESYGGFDFGHGGLGVVLEETGRTLLSSPLISTVLIGATAILELGNETQKQQLLPQIVAGELLTALALDEHTTHRPSRVATTATKVEGGYSLRGSKTFVLDGHIANKLITVARTSGETDSEQGLSVFLVDAAAEGVSIQRTIMVDSRNSSNVQFSDVVVPSEALLGDLDGAFESLSKVLDIARIGVAAEMLGS
;
A
#
# COMPACT_ATOMS: atom_id res chain seq x y z
N MET A 1 20.36 20.23 -12.41
CA MET A 1 19.78 19.19 -11.54
C MET A 1 20.95 18.45 -10.91
N ALA A 2 21.14 18.53 -9.61
CA ALA A 2 22.21 17.80 -8.95
C ALA A 2 21.81 16.31 -8.86
N LEU A 3 22.68 15.42 -9.32
CA LEU A 3 22.50 13.95 -9.23
C LEU A 3 23.02 13.41 -7.89
N VAL A 4 23.11 14.27 -6.88
CA VAL A 4 23.72 14.00 -5.57
C VAL A 4 22.66 14.21 -4.51
N LEU A 5 22.63 13.33 -3.51
CA LEU A 5 21.74 13.45 -2.36
C LEU A 5 21.99 14.76 -1.61
N SER A 6 20.94 15.32 -1.03
CA SER A 6 21.10 16.40 -0.05
C SER A 6 21.77 15.87 1.22
N GLU A 7 22.28 16.77 2.07
CA GLU A 7 22.84 16.38 3.37
C GLU A 7 21.82 15.62 4.24
N ASP A 8 20.57 16.07 4.26
CA ASP A 8 19.48 15.40 4.99
C ASP A 8 19.20 14.00 4.44
N GLN A 9 19.18 13.85 3.10
CA GLN A 9 19.01 12.54 2.47
C GLN A 9 20.20 11.61 2.72
N GLN A 10 21.42 12.15 2.81
CA GLN A 10 22.61 11.37 3.13
C GLN A 10 22.57 10.88 4.59
N LEU A 11 22.20 11.76 5.54
CA LEU A 11 22.03 11.37 6.94
C LEU A 11 20.94 10.31 7.10
N LEU A 12 19.83 10.46 6.39
CA LEU A 12 18.76 9.46 6.34
C LEU A 12 19.26 8.13 5.79
N LYS A 13 20.05 8.14 4.70
CA LYS A 13 20.65 6.94 4.12
C LYS A 13 21.52 6.20 5.14
N ASP A 14 22.40 6.92 5.82
CA ASP A 14 23.33 6.34 6.79
C ASP A 14 22.60 5.76 8.01
N SER A 15 21.52 6.42 8.44
CA SER A 15 20.62 5.92 9.50
C SER A 15 19.88 4.65 9.07
N ALA A 16 19.24 4.67 7.88
CA ALA A 16 18.51 3.53 7.33
C ALA A 16 19.42 2.32 7.10
N LYS A 17 20.62 2.55 6.57
CA LYS A 17 21.64 1.53 6.41
C LYS A 17 22.01 0.86 7.73
N SER A 18 22.33 1.67 8.74
CA SER A 18 22.72 1.19 10.07
C SER A 18 21.59 0.37 10.72
N PHE A 19 20.34 0.85 10.59
CA PHE A 19 19.16 0.13 11.05
C PHE A 19 19.00 -1.24 10.36
N CYS A 20 19.07 -1.27 9.02
CA CYS A 20 18.91 -2.50 8.26
C CYS A 20 20.00 -3.53 8.59
N GLU A 21 21.26 -3.10 8.72
CA GLU A 21 22.38 -3.99 9.06
C GLU A 21 22.29 -4.58 10.47
N GLN A 22 21.83 -3.79 11.45
CA GLN A 22 21.85 -4.19 12.86
C GLN A 22 20.55 -4.84 13.33
N ILE A 23 19.40 -4.34 12.87
CA ILE A 23 18.07 -4.69 13.38
C ILE A 23 17.34 -5.63 12.44
N ALA A 24 17.48 -5.44 11.12
CA ALA A 24 16.77 -6.22 10.11
C ALA A 24 17.69 -6.93 9.10
N PRO A 25 18.72 -7.69 9.56
CA PRO A 25 19.60 -8.42 8.65
C PRO A 25 18.84 -9.52 7.90
N VAL A 26 19.40 -10.00 6.79
CA VAL A 26 18.82 -11.08 5.95
C VAL A 26 18.47 -12.35 6.76
N SER A 27 19.13 -12.61 7.89
CA SER A 27 18.79 -13.71 8.79
C SER A 27 17.38 -13.58 9.39
N LEU A 28 16.89 -12.36 9.60
CA LEU A 28 15.52 -12.10 10.06
C LEU A 28 14.51 -12.55 9.00
N LEU A 29 14.69 -12.16 7.74
CA LEU A 29 13.85 -12.64 6.63
C LEU A 29 13.85 -14.16 6.57
N ARG A 30 15.02 -14.79 6.63
CA ARG A 30 15.13 -16.26 6.60
C ARG A 30 14.38 -16.90 7.75
N LYS A 31 14.46 -16.33 8.96
CA LYS A 31 13.70 -16.79 10.13
C LYS A 31 12.19 -16.70 9.87
N LEU A 32 11.69 -15.54 9.42
CA LEU A 32 10.27 -15.32 9.11
C LEU A 32 9.75 -16.31 8.06
N ARG A 33 10.53 -16.52 6.99
CA ARG A 33 10.23 -17.50 5.93
C ARG A 33 10.17 -18.92 6.46
N ASP A 34 11.21 -19.35 7.18
CA ASP A 34 11.36 -20.73 7.63
C ASP A 34 10.33 -21.07 8.72
N SER A 35 9.93 -20.10 9.55
CA SER A 35 8.84 -20.25 10.52
C SER A 35 7.45 -20.10 9.93
N LYS A 36 7.32 -19.64 8.68
CA LYS A 36 6.05 -19.23 8.05
C LYS A 36 5.26 -18.28 8.95
N ASP A 37 5.95 -17.27 9.48
CA ASP A 37 5.37 -16.29 10.41
C ASP A 37 4.04 -15.73 9.87
N GLU A 38 3.00 -15.68 10.72
CA GLU A 38 1.62 -15.34 10.32
C GLU A 38 1.51 -13.94 9.73
N LEU A 39 2.25 -12.97 10.29
CA LEU A 39 2.29 -11.60 9.80
C LEU A 39 3.18 -11.49 8.57
N GLY A 40 4.29 -12.23 8.54
CA GLY A 40 5.29 -12.18 7.47
C GLY A 40 6.20 -10.95 7.53
N TYR A 41 6.14 -10.21 8.64
CA TYR A 41 7.08 -9.17 9.02
C TYR A 41 7.26 -9.20 10.54
N ASP A 42 8.35 -8.63 11.02
CA ASP A 42 8.60 -8.53 12.46
C ASP A 42 7.95 -7.25 13.01
N GLN A 43 7.00 -7.40 13.94
CA GLN A 43 6.26 -6.27 14.50
C GLN A 43 7.17 -5.31 15.27
N ALA A 44 8.20 -5.79 15.96
CA ALA A 44 9.12 -4.93 16.70
C ALA A 44 10.03 -4.12 15.75
N VAL A 45 10.39 -4.69 14.60
CA VAL A 45 11.08 -3.94 13.53
C VAL A 45 10.16 -2.86 12.97
N TRP A 46 8.90 -3.19 12.69
CA TRP A 46 7.92 -2.22 12.20
C TRP A 46 7.72 -1.05 13.19
N THR A 47 7.58 -1.33 14.49
CA THR A 47 7.50 -0.29 15.53
C THR A 47 8.71 0.63 15.51
N GLN A 48 9.93 0.11 15.38
CA GLN A 48 11.12 0.95 15.29
C GLN A 48 11.16 1.79 14.00
N MET A 49 10.67 1.27 12.88
CA MET A 49 10.55 2.06 11.63
C MET A 49 9.60 3.25 11.81
N ILE A 50 8.51 3.08 12.56
CA ILE A 50 7.59 4.16 12.92
C ILE A 50 8.26 5.19 13.84
N GLU A 51 9.00 4.73 14.85
CA GLU A 51 9.75 5.61 15.77
C GLU A 51 10.84 6.42 15.04
N LEU A 52 11.44 5.87 13.99
CA LEU A 52 12.37 6.57 13.09
C LEU A 52 11.67 7.51 12.10
N GLY A 53 10.34 7.56 12.12
CA GLY A 53 9.51 8.46 11.32
C GLY A 53 9.25 7.99 9.89
N TRP A 54 9.61 6.75 9.52
CA TRP A 54 9.53 6.30 8.13
C TRP A 54 8.08 6.20 7.62
N ALA A 55 7.14 5.91 8.53
CA ALA A 55 5.71 5.87 8.21
C ALA A 55 5.10 7.24 7.88
N GLY A 56 5.74 8.34 8.31
CA GLY A 56 5.28 9.71 8.06
C GLY A 56 5.97 10.42 6.90
N MET A 57 6.96 9.80 6.25
CA MET A 57 7.82 10.51 5.28
C MET A 57 7.09 11.03 4.05
N ALA A 58 6.15 10.24 3.51
CA ALA A 58 5.36 10.61 2.34
C ALA A 58 4.05 11.34 2.70
N VAL A 59 3.83 11.61 4.00
CA VAL A 59 2.60 12.24 4.51
C VAL A 59 2.89 13.71 4.86
N PRO A 60 2.04 14.67 4.44
CA PRO A 60 2.18 16.07 4.83
C PRO A 60 2.08 16.30 6.34
N GLU A 61 2.74 17.34 6.84
CA GLU A 61 2.71 17.73 8.26
C GLU A 61 1.29 18.00 8.79
N SER A 62 0.39 18.51 7.95
CA SER A 62 -1.02 18.76 8.31
C SER A 62 -1.78 17.51 8.73
N TYR A 63 -1.25 16.33 8.42
CA TYR A 63 -1.81 15.04 8.81
C TYR A 63 -0.85 14.24 9.71
N GLY A 64 0.11 14.92 10.35
CA GLY A 64 1.05 14.33 11.30
C GLY A 64 2.30 13.70 10.71
N GLY A 65 2.52 13.80 9.38
CA GLY A 65 3.73 13.32 8.74
C GLY A 65 4.88 14.33 8.76
N PHE A 66 5.91 14.08 7.95
CA PHE A 66 7.14 14.88 7.88
C PHE A 66 7.35 15.60 6.55
N ASP A 67 6.47 15.36 5.57
CA ASP A 67 6.56 15.93 4.22
C ASP A 67 7.96 15.83 3.57
N PHE A 68 8.69 14.76 3.90
CA PHE A 68 10.04 14.50 3.39
C PHE A 68 10.00 14.03 1.91
N GLY A 69 8.81 13.64 1.46
CA GLY A 69 8.48 13.30 0.09
C GLY A 69 8.94 11.91 -0.34
N HIS A 70 8.51 11.50 -1.54
CA HIS A 70 8.83 10.18 -2.09
C HIS A 70 10.31 9.99 -2.41
N GLY A 71 11.05 11.08 -2.66
CA GLY A 71 12.50 11.03 -2.92
C GLY A 71 13.29 10.50 -1.73
N GLY A 72 12.99 10.99 -0.52
CA GLY A 72 13.64 10.47 0.68
C GLY A 72 13.11 9.11 1.12
N LEU A 73 11.80 8.85 0.96
CA LEU A 73 11.28 7.49 1.17
C LEU A 73 11.99 6.49 0.25
N GLY A 74 12.30 6.87 -0.99
CA GLY A 74 13.10 6.07 -1.92
C GLY A 74 14.50 5.73 -1.40
N VAL A 75 15.15 6.64 -0.68
CA VAL A 75 16.46 6.37 -0.04
C VAL A 75 16.33 5.30 1.05
N VAL A 76 15.29 5.36 1.86
CA VAL A 76 15.01 4.32 2.87
C VAL A 76 14.71 3.00 2.18
N LEU A 77 13.87 3.00 1.14
CA LEU A 77 13.50 1.80 0.38
C LEU A 77 14.73 1.12 -0.24
N GLU A 78 15.67 1.88 -0.81
CA GLU A 78 16.96 1.34 -1.30
C GLU A 78 17.68 0.53 -0.21
N GLU A 79 17.80 1.07 1.01
CA GLU A 79 18.48 0.37 2.10
C GLU A 79 17.67 -0.83 2.63
N THR A 80 16.34 -0.77 2.63
CA THR A 80 15.50 -1.95 2.96
C THR A 80 15.70 -3.09 1.96
N GLY A 81 15.90 -2.77 0.68
CA GLY A 81 16.21 -3.74 -0.37
C GLY A 81 17.51 -4.51 -0.12
N ARG A 82 18.56 -3.83 0.37
CA ARG A 82 19.89 -4.44 0.66
C ARG A 82 19.84 -5.61 1.64
N THR A 83 18.84 -5.62 2.51
CA THR A 83 18.65 -6.65 3.53
C THR A 83 17.41 -7.50 3.31
N LEU A 84 16.68 -7.23 2.22
CA LEU A 84 15.39 -7.86 1.90
C LEU A 84 14.39 -7.72 3.07
N LEU A 85 14.38 -6.55 3.71
CA LEU A 85 13.56 -6.27 4.88
C LEU A 85 12.08 -6.42 4.52
N SER A 86 11.40 -7.36 5.17
CA SER A 86 9.94 -7.53 5.02
C SER A 86 9.22 -6.60 5.99
N SER A 87 8.43 -5.67 5.45
CA SER A 87 7.59 -4.76 6.23
C SER A 87 6.42 -4.22 5.40
N PRO A 88 5.37 -3.67 6.05
CA PRO A 88 4.26 -3.01 5.37
C PRO A 88 4.59 -1.65 4.74
N LEU A 89 5.85 -1.19 4.76
CA LEU A 89 6.23 0.17 4.34
C LEU A 89 5.79 0.48 2.89
N ILE A 90 5.95 -0.47 1.97
CA ILE A 90 5.56 -0.29 0.57
C ILE A 90 4.03 -0.28 0.41
N SER A 91 3.34 -1.28 0.95
CA SER A 91 1.89 -1.42 0.79
C SER A 91 1.14 -0.28 1.45
N THR A 92 1.54 0.10 2.67
CA THR A 92 0.80 1.04 3.51
C THR A 92 1.24 2.49 3.29
N VAL A 93 2.55 2.77 3.23
CA VAL A 93 3.06 4.16 3.20
C VAL A 93 3.29 4.61 1.76
N LEU A 94 4.09 3.88 1.00
CA LEU A 94 4.37 4.26 -0.39
C LEU A 94 3.09 4.25 -1.24
N ILE A 95 2.30 3.18 -1.17
CA ILE A 95 1.09 3.02 -2.00
C ILE A 95 -0.14 3.56 -1.28
N GLY A 96 -0.42 3.08 -0.07
CA GLY A 96 -1.64 3.39 0.67
C GLY A 96 -1.83 4.86 1.00
N ALA A 97 -0.84 5.47 1.68
CA ALA A 97 -0.90 6.89 2.03
C ALA A 97 -0.94 7.78 0.78
N THR A 98 -0.16 7.46 -0.26
CA THR A 98 -0.20 8.16 -1.55
C THR A 98 -1.58 8.06 -2.20
N ALA A 99 -2.22 6.89 -2.19
CA ALA A 99 -3.57 6.73 -2.73
C ALA A 99 -4.60 7.58 -1.96
N ILE A 100 -4.50 7.65 -0.63
CA ILE A 100 -5.39 8.49 0.19
C ILE A 100 -5.12 9.98 -0.07
N LEU A 101 -3.87 10.38 -0.31
CA LEU A 101 -3.53 11.76 -0.65
C LEU A 101 -4.07 12.17 -2.03
N GLU A 102 -3.92 11.30 -3.03
CA GLU A 102 -4.32 11.56 -4.42
C GLU A 102 -5.82 11.44 -4.67
N LEU A 103 -6.51 10.53 -3.97
CA LEU A 103 -7.94 10.24 -4.18
C LEU A 103 -8.83 10.71 -3.03
N GLY A 104 -8.33 10.72 -1.79
CA GLY A 104 -9.16 10.99 -0.62
C GLY A 104 -9.69 12.42 -0.58
N ASN A 105 -10.87 12.59 0.01
CA ASN A 105 -11.34 13.90 0.45
C ASN A 105 -10.67 14.30 1.78
N GLU A 106 -10.84 15.56 2.19
CA GLU A 106 -10.18 16.06 3.41
C GLU A 106 -10.59 15.32 4.68
N THR A 107 -11.84 14.88 4.80
CA THR A 107 -12.29 14.09 5.95
C THR A 107 -11.56 12.74 6.02
N GLN A 108 -11.44 12.05 4.89
CA GLN A 108 -10.72 10.77 4.80
C GLN A 108 -9.23 10.96 5.10
N LYS A 109 -8.59 12.01 4.56
CA LYS A 109 -7.17 12.31 4.83
C LYS A 109 -6.92 12.59 6.31
N GLN A 110 -7.72 13.48 6.92
CA GLN A 110 -7.62 13.82 8.34
C GLN A 110 -7.84 12.63 9.26
N GLN A 111 -8.70 11.69 8.86
CA GLN A 111 -8.98 10.50 9.65
C GLN A 111 -7.90 9.43 9.49
N LEU A 112 -7.48 9.12 8.27
CA LEU A 112 -6.73 7.89 7.95
C LEU A 112 -5.22 8.09 7.97
N LEU A 113 -4.73 9.22 7.47
CA LEU A 113 -3.29 9.45 7.36
C LEU A 113 -2.59 9.47 8.74
N PRO A 114 -3.13 10.13 9.79
CA PRO A 114 -2.51 10.07 11.11
C PRO A 114 -2.39 8.64 11.67
N GLN A 115 -3.38 7.78 11.39
CA GLN A 115 -3.33 6.38 11.82
C GLN A 115 -2.28 5.57 11.06
N ILE A 116 -2.05 5.88 9.77
CA ILE A 116 -0.93 5.30 9.00
C ILE A 116 0.41 5.76 9.59
N VAL A 117 0.56 7.04 9.89
CA VAL A 117 1.79 7.58 10.48
C VAL A 117 2.08 6.95 11.84
N ALA A 118 1.05 6.73 12.65
CA ALA A 118 1.16 6.03 13.93
C ALA A 118 1.40 4.51 13.79
N GLY A 119 1.26 3.96 12.58
CA GLY A 119 1.38 2.52 12.31
C GLY A 119 0.20 1.67 12.79
N GLU A 120 -0.91 2.31 13.16
CA GLU A 120 -2.14 1.67 13.65
C GLU A 120 -3.03 1.19 12.50
N LEU A 121 -2.89 1.79 11.31
CA LEU A 121 -3.65 1.46 10.12
C LEU A 121 -2.73 0.93 9.02
N LEU A 122 -2.83 -0.36 8.74
CA LEU A 122 -2.23 -1.00 7.58
C LEU A 122 -3.20 -1.02 6.40
N THR A 123 -2.70 -0.74 5.21
CA THR A 123 -3.51 -0.71 3.99
C THR A 123 -2.87 -1.51 2.87
N ALA A 124 -3.70 -2.00 1.96
CA ALA A 124 -3.23 -2.70 0.76
C ALA A 124 -4.06 -2.31 -0.47
N LEU A 125 -3.39 -2.11 -1.60
CA LEU A 125 -4.03 -1.82 -2.88
C LEU A 125 -4.50 -3.13 -3.54
N ALA A 126 -5.80 -3.27 -3.68
CA ALA A 126 -6.44 -4.43 -4.31
C ALA A 126 -6.88 -4.06 -5.75
N LEU A 127 -5.94 -4.22 -6.70
CA LEU A 127 -6.09 -3.79 -8.10
C LEU A 127 -6.20 -4.96 -9.07
N ASP A 128 -5.13 -5.76 -9.19
CA ASP A 128 -5.01 -6.79 -10.23
C ASP A 128 -5.97 -7.96 -9.98
N GLU A 129 -6.48 -8.54 -11.07
CA GLU A 129 -7.42 -9.67 -11.06
C GLU A 129 -6.85 -10.90 -11.79
N HIS A 130 -5.70 -10.72 -12.44
CA HIS A 130 -5.05 -11.69 -13.29
C HIS A 130 -3.53 -11.61 -13.10
N THR A 131 -2.79 -12.56 -13.68
CA THR A 131 -1.33 -12.61 -13.62
C THR A 131 -0.62 -11.53 -14.42
N THR A 132 -1.32 -10.89 -15.37
CA THR A 132 -0.77 -9.79 -16.18
C THR A 132 -1.28 -8.47 -15.65
N HIS A 133 -0.37 -7.63 -15.17
CA HIS A 133 -0.70 -6.29 -14.69
C HIS A 133 -1.29 -5.45 -15.83
N ARG A 134 -2.56 -5.07 -15.67
CA ARG A 134 -3.31 -4.20 -16.60
C ARG A 134 -4.31 -3.37 -15.78
N PRO A 135 -3.92 -2.18 -15.30
CA PRO A 135 -4.74 -1.38 -14.38
C PRO A 135 -6.13 -1.00 -14.90
N SER A 136 -6.33 -0.92 -16.22
CA SER A 136 -7.63 -0.68 -16.86
C SER A 136 -8.54 -1.89 -16.84
N ARG A 137 -7.99 -3.10 -16.76
CA ARG A 137 -8.70 -4.37 -16.92
C ARG A 137 -9.23 -4.86 -15.57
N VAL A 138 -10.38 -4.34 -15.17
CA VAL A 138 -11.04 -4.62 -13.89
C VAL A 138 -12.47 -5.11 -14.15
N ALA A 139 -12.77 -6.33 -13.72
CA ALA A 139 -14.08 -6.96 -13.77
C ALA A 139 -14.81 -6.93 -12.41
N THR A 140 -14.10 -6.72 -11.29
CA THR A 140 -14.72 -6.47 -9.99
C THR A 140 -15.69 -5.31 -10.10
N THR A 141 -16.95 -5.51 -9.73
CA THR A 141 -18.01 -4.51 -9.86
C THR A 141 -18.34 -3.87 -8.53
N ALA A 142 -18.70 -2.58 -8.54
CA ALA A 142 -19.35 -1.90 -7.44
C ALA A 142 -20.71 -1.37 -7.91
N THR A 143 -21.80 -2.02 -7.49
CA THR A 143 -23.16 -1.64 -7.89
C THR A 143 -23.81 -0.76 -6.84
N LYS A 144 -24.47 0.33 -7.25
CA LYS A 144 -25.16 1.22 -6.32
C LYS A 144 -26.26 0.48 -5.57
N VAL A 145 -26.29 0.64 -4.25
CA VAL A 145 -27.36 0.15 -3.35
C VAL A 145 -27.81 1.30 -2.45
N GLU A 146 -28.84 1.06 -1.63
CA GLU A 146 -29.25 2.05 -0.63
C GLU A 146 -28.09 2.39 0.32
N GLY A 147 -27.78 3.68 0.47
CA GLY A 147 -26.69 4.18 1.32
C GLY A 147 -25.27 4.03 0.78
N GLY A 148 -25.04 3.27 -0.30
CA GLY A 148 -23.67 2.92 -0.69
C GLY A 148 -23.52 2.11 -1.96
N TYR A 149 -22.57 1.17 -1.93
CA TYR A 149 -22.23 0.28 -3.04
C TYR A 149 -22.05 -1.15 -2.54
N SER A 150 -22.46 -2.13 -3.34
CA SER A 150 -22.15 -3.55 -3.12
C SER A 150 -21.06 -3.98 -4.08
N LEU A 151 -19.95 -4.48 -3.51
CA LEU A 151 -18.77 -4.92 -4.24
C LEU A 151 -18.78 -6.44 -4.43
N ARG A 152 -18.53 -6.87 -5.66
CA ARG A 152 -18.41 -8.29 -6.02
C ARG A 152 -17.29 -8.48 -7.03
N GLY A 153 -16.40 -9.43 -6.76
CA GLY A 153 -15.26 -9.73 -7.63
C GLY A 153 -14.07 -10.28 -6.87
N SER A 154 -12.94 -10.41 -7.53
CA SER A 154 -11.74 -11.02 -6.96
C SER A 154 -10.50 -10.23 -7.35
N LYS A 155 -9.57 -10.12 -6.41
CA LYS A 155 -8.25 -9.52 -6.58
C LYS A 155 -7.18 -10.55 -6.28
N THR A 156 -6.05 -10.43 -6.97
CA THR A 156 -4.92 -11.33 -6.85
C THR A 156 -3.63 -10.55 -6.67
N PHE A 157 -2.65 -11.18 -6.04
CA PHE A 157 -1.34 -10.59 -5.74
C PHE A 157 -1.39 -9.29 -4.92
N VAL A 158 -2.38 -9.18 -4.03
CA VAL A 158 -2.54 -8.01 -3.14
C VAL A 158 -1.41 -8.04 -2.09
N LEU A 159 -0.41 -7.17 -2.29
CA LEU A 159 0.73 -6.99 -1.40
C LEU A 159 0.24 -6.66 0.03
N ASP A 160 0.66 -7.47 1.01
CA ASP A 160 0.24 -7.35 2.42
C ASP A 160 -1.28 -7.40 2.67
N GLY A 161 -2.09 -7.86 1.72
CA GLY A 161 -3.55 -7.85 1.89
C GLY A 161 -4.05 -8.71 3.06
N HIS A 162 -3.32 -9.75 3.48
CA HIS A 162 -3.68 -10.60 4.63
C HIS A 162 -3.42 -9.96 6.00
N ILE A 163 -2.66 -8.86 6.07
CA ILE A 163 -2.42 -8.09 7.31
C ILE A 163 -3.04 -6.69 7.27
N ALA A 164 -3.57 -6.26 6.12
CA ALA A 164 -4.18 -4.95 5.98
C ALA A 164 -5.47 -4.83 6.82
N ASN A 165 -5.67 -3.67 7.45
CA ASN A 165 -6.94 -3.33 8.10
C ASN A 165 -7.95 -2.80 7.07
N LYS A 166 -7.48 -2.05 6.06
CA LYS A 166 -8.31 -1.51 4.97
C LYS A 166 -7.73 -1.90 3.61
N LEU A 167 -8.60 -2.34 2.71
CA LEU A 167 -8.27 -2.63 1.32
C LEU A 167 -8.70 -1.43 0.45
N ILE A 168 -7.74 -0.82 -0.24
CA ILE A 168 -7.99 0.20 -1.26
C ILE A 168 -8.35 -0.55 -2.54
N THR A 169 -9.64 -0.74 -2.78
CA THR A 169 -10.16 -1.67 -3.78
C THR A 169 -10.59 -0.93 -5.03
N VAL A 170 -9.98 -1.27 -6.16
CA VAL A 170 -10.36 -0.73 -7.47
C VAL A 170 -11.50 -1.57 -8.04
N ALA A 171 -12.63 -0.94 -8.32
CA ALA A 171 -13.81 -1.61 -8.85
C ALA A 171 -14.44 -0.80 -9.99
N ARG A 172 -15.15 -1.51 -10.86
CA ARG A 172 -15.88 -0.94 -11.98
C ARG A 172 -17.29 -0.55 -11.55
N THR A 173 -17.61 0.72 -11.69
CA THR A 173 -18.95 1.28 -11.42
C THR A 173 -19.73 1.50 -12.71
N SER A 174 -19.04 1.62 -13.85
CA SER A 174 -19.65 1.70 -15.18
C SER A 174 -18.67 1.28 -16.29
N GLY A 175 -19.15 1.22 -17.53
CA GLY A 175 -18.32 0.96 -18.71
C GLY A 175 -17.87 -0.50 -18.87
N GLU A 176 -16.94 -0.71 -19.81
CA GLU A 176 -16.42 -2.03 -20.19
C GLU A 176 -15.19 -2.45 -19.38
N THR A 177 -14.99 -3.75 -19.18
CA THR A 177 -13.95 -4.33 -18.32
C THR A 177 -12.53 -3.82 -18.58
N ASP A 178 -12.15 -3.53 -19.84
CA ASP A 178 -10.81 -3.07 -20.23
C ASP A 178 -10.82 -1.59 -20.68
N SER A 179 -11.46 -0.74 -19.88
CA SER A 179 -11.57 0.71 -20.11
C SER A 179 -10.98 1.49 -18.93
N GLU A 180 -10.27 2.57 -19.24
CA GLU A 180 -9.80 3.55 -18.25
C GLU A 180 -10.97 4.31 -17.59
N GLN A 181 -12.09 4.46 -18.30
CA GLN A 181 -13.30 5.10 -17.79
C GLN A 181 -14.16 4.11 -17.00
N GLY A 182 -14.91 4.60 -16.02
CA GLY A 182 -15.84 3.80 -15.23
C GLY A 182 -15.21 3.04 -14.05
N LEU A 183 -13.97 3.38 -13.72
CA LEU A 183 -13.26 2.87 -12.54
C LEU A 183 -13.46 3.82 -11.36
N SER A 184 -13.71 3.22 -10.19
CA SER A 184 -13.82 3.88 -8.90
C SER A 184 -12.97 3.15 -7.87
N VAL A 185 -12.53 3.85 -6.83
CA VAL A 185 -11.73 3.27 -5.74
C VAL A 185 -12.53 3.32 -4.45
N PHE A 186 -12.52 2.24 -3.68
CA PHE A 186 -13.26 2.13 -2.41
C PHE A 186 -12.35 1.69 -1.28
N LEU A 187 -12.54 2.29 -0.10
CA LEU A 187 -11.98 1.78 1.15
C LEU A 187 -12.88 0.69 1.72
N VAL A 188 -12.44 -0.56 1.63
CA VAL A 188 -13.15 -1.71 2.17
C VAL A 188 -12.49 -2.13 3.47
N ASP A 189 -13.28 -2.39 4.51
CA ASP A 189 -12.74 -3.01 5.73
C ASP A 189 -12.33 -4.45 5.43
N ALA A 190 -11.10 -4.84 5.77
CA ALA A 190 -10.62 -6.20 5.55
C ALA A 190 -11.43 -7.25 6.34
N ALA A 191 -12.05 -6.83 7.44
CA ALA A 191 -12.93 -7.68 8.27
C ALA A 191 -14.42 -7.55 7.92
N ALA A 192 -14.79 -6.80 6.87
CA ALA A 192 -16.19 -6.68 6.46
C ALA A 192 -16.79 -8.04 6.06
N GLU A 193 -18.07 -8.22 6.34
CA GLU A 193 -18.81 -9.40 5.89
C GLU A 193 -18.75 -9.52 4.36
N GLY A 194 -18.47 -10.73 3.88
CA GLY A 194 -18.30 -11.02 2.45
C GLY A 194 -16.90 -10.76 1.90
N VAL A 195 -15.96 -10.25 2.72
CA VAL A 195 -14.52 -10.21 2.37
C VAL A 195 -13.88 -11.53 2.79
N SER A 196 -13.17 -12.18 1.87
CA SER A 196 -12.36 -13.36 2.15
C SER A 196 -10.95 -13.14 1.64
N ILE A 197 -9.97 -13.31 2.52
CA ILE A 197 -8.55 -13.07 2.21
C ILE A 197 -7.78 -14.37 2.40
N GLN A 198 -7.10 -14.80 1.35
CA GLN A 198 -6.22 -15.96 1.37
C GLN A 198 -4.78 -15.53 1.14
N ARG A 199 -3.93 -15.68 2.16
CA ARG A 199 -2.49 -15.44 2.01
C ARG A 199 -1.87 -16.41 1.02
N THR A 200 -1.04 -15.88 0.14
CA THR A 200 -0.25 -16.61 -0.85
C THR A 200 1.22 -16.52 -0.47
N ILE A 201 1.88 -17.67 -0.32
CA ILE A 201 3.32 -17.72 -0.05
C ILE A 201 4.08 -17.64 -1.37
N MET A 202 4.80 -16.55 -1.57
CA MET A 202 5.58 -16.28 -2.77
C MET A 202 6.98 -16.90 -2.69
N VAL A 203 7.65 -17.10 -3.83
CA VAL A 203 9.00 -17.70 -3.91
C VAL A 203 10.05 -16.83 -3.22
N ASP A 204 9.91 -15.51 -3.31
CA ASP A 204 10.74 -14.51 -2.65
C ASP A 204 10.35 -14.30 -1.17
N SER A 205 9.36 -15.05 -0.67
CA SER A 205 8.81 -14.94 0.70
C SER A 205 8.14 -13.61 1.01
N ARG A 206 7.87 -12.76 0.01
CA ARG A 206 7.06 -11.57 0.21
C ARG A 206 5.62 -11.94 0.52
N ASN A 207 5.01 -11.08 1.32
CA ASN A 207 3.60 -11.15 1.63
C ASN A 207 2.75 -10.84 0.40
N SER A 208 1.80 -11.72 0.12
CA SER A 208 0.82 -11.51 -0.93
C SER A 208 -0.46 -12.23 -0.57
N SER A 209 -1.58 -11.81 -1.13
CA SER A 209 -2.87 -12.45 -0.89
C SER A 209 -3.78 -12.36 -2.10
N ASN A 210 -4.70 -13.31 -2.18
CA ASN A 210 -5.88 -13.20 -3.02
C ASN A 210 -7.06 -12.76 -2.15
N VAL A 211 -7.88 -11.86 -2.68
CA VAL A 211 -9.03 -11.31 -1.98
C VAL A 211 -10.28 -11.55 -2.80
N GLN A 212 -11.32 -12.07 -2.19
CA GLN A 212 -12.64 -12.24 -2.78
C GLN A 212 -13.63 -11.31 -2.08
N PHE A 213 -14.46 -10.64 -2.87
CA PHE A 213 -15.60 -9.86 -2.41
C PHE A 213 -16.89 -10.56 -2.84
N SER A 214 -17.76 -10.84 -1.89
CA SER A 214 -19.07 -11.46 -2.07
C SER A 214 -20.16 -10.52 -1.57
N ASP A 215 -20.57 -9.58 -2.43
CA ASP A 215 -21.61 -8.58 -2.16
C ASP A 215 -21.34 -7.67 -0.96
N VAL A 216 -20.07 -7.32 -0.77
CA VAL A 216 -19.60 -6.50 0.35
C VAL A 216 -20.21 -5.11 0.25
N VAL A 217 -21.05 -4.73 1.21
CA VAL A 217 -21.68 -3.41 1.23
C VAL A 217 -20.74 -2.42 1.90
N VAL A 218 -20.41 -1.35 1.18
CA VAL A 218 -19.65 -0.21 1.70
C VAL A 218 -20.51 1.06 1.63
N PRO A 219 -20.38 1.96 2.60
CA PRO A 219 -21.12 3.23 2.60
C PRO A 219 -20.62 4.14 1.46
N SER A 220 -21.40 5.15 1.07
CA SER A 220 -21.01 6.06 -0.03
C SER A 220 -19.72 6.84 0.29
N GLU A 221 -19.46 7.07 1.57
CA GLU A 221 -18.26 7.73 2.12
C GLU A 221 -17.00 6.87 1.99
N ALA A 222 -17.13 5.58 1.65
CA ALA A 222 -15.99 4.71 1.36
C ALA A 222 -15.40 4.96 -0.03
N LEU A 223 -16.11 5.68 -0.92
CA LEU A 223 -15.58 6.09 -2.22
C LEU A 223 -14.38 7.03 -2.02
N LEU A 224 -13.24 6.64 -2.58
CA LEU A 224 -12.04 7.47 -2.71
C LEU A 224 -12.03 8.11 -4.09
N GLY A 225 -12.07 9.43 -4.13
CA GLY A 225 -12.06 10.23 -5.34
C GLY A 225 -13.42 10.33 -6.01
N ASP A 226 -13.39 10.58 -7.32
CA ASP A 226 -14.60 10.75 -8.11
C ASP A 226 -15.14 9.40 -8.62
N LEU A 227 -16.48 9.28 -8.59
CA LEU A 227 -17.18 8.14 -9.19
C LEU A 227 -16.85 8.07 -10.69
N ASP A 228 -16.51 6.88 -11.18
CA ASP A 228 -16.20 6.56 -12.58
C ASP A 228 -14.91 7.20 -13.15
N GLY A 229 -14.22 8.06 -12.39
CA GLY A 229 -13.10 8.89 -12.86
C GLY A 229 -11.74 8.59 -12.23
N ALA A 230 -11.57 7.47 -11.53
CA ALA A 230 -10.41 7.28 -10.66
C ALA A 230 -9.08 6.94 -11.37
N PHE A 231 -9.09 6.62 -12.67
CA PHE A 231 -7.93 6.06 -13.37
C PHE A 231 -6.73 7.02 -13.45
N GLU A 232 -6.95 8.33 -13.60
CA GLU A 232 -5.85 9.30 -13.67
C GLU A 232 -5.08 9.34 -12.34
N SER A 233 -5.79 9.53 -11.22
CA SER A 233 -5.18 9.55 -9.89
C SER A 233 -4.58 8.19 -9.53
N LEU A 234 -5.25 7.08 -9.87
CA LEU A 234 -4.68 5.74 -9.70
C LEU A 234 -3.37 5.56 -10.49
N SER A 235 -3.29 6.10 -11.71
CA SER A 235 -2.07 6.03 -12.52
C SER A 235 -0.91 6.78 -11.86
N LYS A 236 -1.16 7.95 -11.24
CA LYS A 236 -0.15 8.69 -10.46
C LYS A 236 0.35 7.87 -9.27
N VAL A 237 -0.56 7.22 -8.53
CA VAL A 237 -0.19 6.32 -7.42
C VAL A 237 0.69 5.18 -7.93
N LEU A 238 0.34 4.56 -9.05
CA LEU A 238 1.11 3.46 -9.64
C LEU A 238 2.48 3.92 -10.14
N ASP A 239 2.62 5.13 -10.68
CA ASP A 239 3.90 5.69 -11.09
C ASP A 239 4.83 5.90 -9.88
N ILE A 240 4.30 6.45 -8.78
CA ILE A 240 5.03 6.57 -7.51
C ILE A 240 5.43 5.19 -6.96
N ALA A 241 4.50 4.23 -7.00
CA ALA A 241 4.76 2.86 -6.55
C ALA A 241 5.90 2.21 -7.36
N ARG A 242 5.88 2.36 -8.70
CA ARG A 242 6.94 1.87 -9.59
C ARG A 242 8.30 2.50 -9.26
N ILE A 243 8.34 3.81 -8.99
CA ILE A 243 9.58 4.51 -8.59
C ILE A 243 10.10 3.96 -7.26
N GLY A 244 9.25 3.82 -6.24
CA GLY A 244 9.68 3.33 -4.93
C GLY A 244 10.11 1.85 -4.95
N VAL A 245 9.39 0.99 -5.67
CA VAL A 245 9.79 -0.42 -5.86
C VAL A 245 11.10 -0.51 -6.66
N ALA A 246 11.30 0.35 -7.67
CA ALA A 246 12.59 0.40 -8.39
C ALA A 246 13.74 0.82 -7.46
N ALA A 247 13.51 1.75 -6.52
CA ALA A 247 14.50 2.13 -5.51
C ALA A 247 14.83 0.96 -4.57
N GLU A 248 13.83 0.22 -4.10
CA GLU A 248 14.04 -0.99 -3.30
C GLU A 248 14.85 -2.04 -4.07
N MET A 249 14.49 -2.30 -5.34
CA MET A 249 15.20 -3.26 -6.19
C MET A 249 16.65 -2.86 -6.47
N LEU A 250 16.96 -1.55 -6.53
CA LEU A 250 18.33 -1.06 -6.70
C LEU A 250 19.24 -1.44 -5.52
N GLY A 251 18.67 -1.61 -4.32
CA GLY A 251 19.41 -2.07 -3.15
C GLY A 251 19.62 -3.59 -3.10
N SER A 252 18.75 -4.37 -3.76
CA SER A 252 18.65 -5.84 -3.61
C SER A 252 19.84 -6.63 -4.17
#